data_AF-A0AAU6XBI1-F1
#
_entry.id   AF-A0AAU6XBI1-F1
#
_cell.length_a   1.000
_cell.length_b   1.000
_cell.length_c   1.000
_cell.angle_alpha   90.00
_cell.angle_beta   90.00
_cell.angle_gamma   90.00
#
_symmetry.space_group_name_H-M   'P 1'
#
loop_
_entity.id
_entity.type
_entity.pdbx_description
1 polymer ?
#
loop_
_entity_poly.entity_id
_entity_poly.type
_entity_poly.pdbx_seq_one_letter_code
_entity_poly.pdbx_strand_id
1 'polypeptide(L)'
;MSPSFHIPYILPTALLAFALVLKLPTFLRASRDPDVRATTLLLIWATAVLVVITPVNIERLNDLTGVPNIASPWAYSFLTAFCATGLTMIMRWREPPSVGRRRRIRRIYWIYAGVVAVLWLTFILADVPTARIYDLDTYYAGTPWMREHILLYIAAHTVSSLVAVSMLWKCFPKWPTAG
;
A
#
# COMPACT_ATOMS: atom_id res chain seq x y z
N MET A 1 5.34 15.19 30.92
CA MET A 1 5.90 14.93 29.57
C MET A 1 4.95 15.60 28.59
N SER A 2 5.45 16.60 27.87
CA SER A 2 4.66 17.55 27.08
C SER A 2 3.85 16.83 25.99
N PRO A 3 2.57 17.18 25.77
CA PRO A 3 1.81 16.67 24.65
C PRO A 3 2.29 17.39 23.38
N SER A 4 3.43 16.97 22.86
CA SER A 4 3.90 17.38 21.54
C SER A 4 2.88 16.87 20.53
N PHE A 5 1.89 17.69 20.21
CA PHE A 5 0.91 17.43 19.19
C PHE A 5 1.64 16.94 17.93
N HIS A 6 1.48 15.65 17.62
CA HIS A 6 2.02 15.00 16.43
C HIS A 6 1.21 15.41 15.20
N ILE A 7 1.25 16.71 14.89
CA ILE A 7 0.75 17.35 13.67
C ILE A 7 1.15 16.59 12.37
N PRO A 8 2.31 15.89 12.26
CA PRO A 8 2.73 15.28 10.99
C PRO A 8 1.84 14.16 10.46
N TYR A 9 1.11 13.41 11.32
CA TYR A 9 0.35 12.22 10.88
C TYR A 9 -1.15 12.48 10.77
N ILE A 10 -1.68 13.32 11.65
CA ILE A 10 -3.12 13.66 11.66
C ILE A 10 -3.47 14.49 10.43
N LEU A 11 -2.60 15.41 10.01
CA LEU A 11 -2.86 16.30 8.88
C LEU A 11 -2.97 15.53 7.55
N PRO A 12 -2.03 14.64 7.15
CA PRO A 12 -2.19 13.82 5.95
C PRO A 12 -3.40 12.90 6.02
N THR A 13 -3.67 12.28 7.18
CA THR A 13 -4.79 11.36 7.37
C THR A 13 -6.13 12.09 7.22
N ALA A 14 -6.28 13.26 7.86
CA ALA A 14 -7.47 14.09 7.76
C ALA A 14 -7.65 14.64 6.34
N LEU A 15 -6.58 15.08 5.68
CA LEU A 15 -6.63 15.54 4.29
C LEU A 15 -7.04 14.42 3.32
N LEU A 16 -6.51 13.20 3.48
CA LEU A 16 -6.89 12.06 2.62
C LEU A 16 -8.31 11.57 2.92
N ALA A 17 -8.70 11.49 4.19
CA ALA A 17 -10.08 11.15 4.57
C ALA A 17 -11.06 12.18 4.02
N PHE A 18 -10.74 13.47 4.12
CA PHE A 18 -11.54 14.55 3.55
C PHE A 18 -11.60 14.47 2.03
N ALA A 19 -10.48 14.23 1.34
CA ALA A 19 -10.45 14.02 -0.10
C ALA A 19 -11.29 12.81 -0.54
N LEU A 20 -11.27 11.72 0.24
CA LEU A 20 -12.09 10.53 0.01
C LEU A 20 -13.59 10.85 0.16
N VAL A 21 -13.98 11.57 1.22
CA VAL A 21 -15.36 12.02 1.44
C VAL A 21 -15.83 12.95 0.32
N LEU A 22 -15.01 13.91 -0.09
CA LEU A 22 -15.33 14.84 -1.17
C LEU A 22 -15.49 14.15 -2.52
N LYS A 23 -14.70 13.11 -2.81
CA LYS A 23 -14.82 12.36 -4.07
C LYS A 23 -15.82 11.21 -4.02
N LEU A 24 -16.32 10.85 -2.85
CA LEU A 24 -17.31 9.77 -2.67
C LEU A 24 -18.54 9.91 -3.60
N PRO A 25 -19.17 11.09 -3.77
CA PRO A 25 -20.32 11.24 -4.67
C PRO A 25 -19.97 10.99 -6.13
N THR A 26 -18.81 11.47 -6.57
CA THR A 26 -18.28 11.28 -7.92
C THR A 26 -17.95 9.81 -8.17
N PHE A 27 -17.40 9.12 -7.17
CA PHE A 27 -17.11 7.69 -7.24
C PHE A 27 -18.36 6.83 -7.27
N LEU A 28 -19.39 7.16 -6.48
CA LEU A 28 -20.66 6.43 -6.51
C LEU A 28 -21.36 6.57 -7.87
N ARG A 29 -21.39 7.78 -8.44
CA ARG A 29 -22.05 8.06 -9.73
C ARG A 29 -21.33 7.46 -10.94
N ALA A 30 -20.00 7.40 -10.92
CA ALA A 30 -19.20 6.91 -12.04
C ALA A 30 -18.48 5.57 -11.75
N SER A 31 -18.97 4.80 -10.77
CA SER A 31 -18.37 3.52 -10.31
C SER A 31 -18.23 2.45 -11.41
N ARG A 32 -19.02 2.55 -12.49
CA ARG A 32 -18.92 1.65 -13.65
C ARG A 32 -17.71 1.92 -14.54
N ASP A 33 -17.11 3.11 -14.43
CA ASP A 33 -15.89 3.44 -15.15
C ASP A 33 -14.68 2.72 -14.50
N PRO A 34 -13.96 1.87 -15.27
CA PRO A 34 -12.78 1.17 -14.78
C PRO A 34 -11.69 2.05 -14.18
N ASP A 35 -11.55 3.30 -14.64
CA ASP A 35 -10.50 4.24 -14.22
C ASP A 35 -10.89 4.98 -12.95
N VAL A 36 -12.17 5.34 -12.83
CA VAL A 36 -12.74 5.89 -11.59
C VAL A 36 -12.62 4.86 -10.47
N ARG A 37 -12.93 3.59 -10.75
CA ARG A 37 -12.82 2.51 -9.76
C ARG A 37 -11.38 2.28 -9.31
N ALA A 38 -10.42 2.27 -10.24
CA ALA A 38 -9.00 2.11 -9.90
C ALA A 38 -8.49 3.26 -9.03
N THR A 39 -8.85 4.50 -9.38
CA THR A 39 -8.51 5.70 -8.60
C THR A 39 -9.12 5.65 -7.19
N THR A 40 -10.39 5.25 -7.10
CA THR A 40 -11.08 5.08 -5.81
C THR A 40 -10.36 4.07 -4.92
N LEU A 41 -9.98 2.91 -5.48
CA LEU A 41 -9.26 1.88 -4.75
C LEU A 41 -7.89 2.38 -4.27
N LEU A 42 -7.15 3.13 -5.10
CA LEU A 42 -5.88 3.73 -4.67
C LEU A 42 -6.06 4.67 -3.48
N LEU A 43 -7.09 5.53 -3.52
CA LEU A 43 -7.37 6.44 -2.39
C LEU A 43 -7.80 5.68 -1.14
N ILE A 44 -8.61 4.64 -1.28
CA ILE A 44 -9.00 3.78 -0.16
C ILE A 44 -7.76 3.13 0.47
N TRP A 45 -6.89 2.52 -0.33
CA TRP A 45 -5.68 1.88 0.20
C TRP A 45 -4.72 2.88 0.84
N ALA A 46 -4.50 4.04 0.21
CA ALA A 46 -3.67 5.09 0.79
C ALA A 46 -4.23 5.60 2.12
N THR A 47 -5.55 5.80 2.20
CA THR A 47 -6.22 6.21 3.44
C THR A 47 -6.10 5.13 4.51
N ALA A 48 -6.33 3.86 4.14
CA ALA A 48 -6.23 2.74 5.06
C ALA A 48 -4.82 2.59 5.65
N VAL A 49 -3.77 2.76 4.84
CA VAL A 49 -2.38 2.80 5.31
C VAL A 49 -2.22 3.90 6.36
N LEU A 50 -2.61 5.15 6.04
CA LEU A 50 -2.45 6.28 6.95
C LEU A 50 -3.20 6.10 8.27
N VAL A 51 -4.43 5.59 8.21
CA VAL A 51 -5.21 5.27 9.40
C VAL A 51 -4.48 4.24 10.26
N VAL A 52 -3.98 3.15 9.68
CA VAL A 52 -3.31 2.09 10.44
C VAL A 52 -1.98 2.56 11.05
N ILE A 53 -1.16 3.32 10.32
CA ILE A 53 0.17 3.75 10.80
C ILE A 53 0.11 4.92 11.78
N THR A 54 -1.06 5.50 12.03
CA THR A 54 -1.19 6.60 13.00
C THR A 54 -0.89 6.04 14.40
N PRO A 55 0.03 6.62 15.20
CA PRO A 55 0.46 6.07 16.49
C PRO A 55 -0.68 5.66 17.43
N VAL A 56 -1.68 6.54 17.60
CA VAL A 56 -2.85 6.24 18.44
C VAL A 56 -3.66 5.04 17.93
N ASN A 57 -3.69 4.80 16.63
CA ASN A 57 -4.37 3.65 16.05
C ASN A 57 -3.52 2.37 16.16
N ILE A 58 -2.20 2.48 16.08
CA ILE A 58 -1.29 1.36 16.36
C ILE A 58 -1.48 0.88 17.81
N GLU A 59 -1.48 1.80 18.78
CA GLU A 59 -1.75 1.50 20.19
C GLU A 59 -3.11 0.82 20.36
N ARG A 60 -4.18 1.44 19.84
CA ARG A 60 -5.53 0.86 19.90
C ARG A 60 -5.62 -0.51 19.27
N LEU A 61 -4.97 -0.74 18.13
CA LEU A 61 -4.98 -2.05 17.46
C LEU A 61 -4.29 -3.10 18.33
N ASN A 62 -3.17 -2.76 18.96
CA ASN A 62 -2.49 -3.67 19.89
C ASN A 62 -3.40 -3.99 21.10
N ASP A 63 -4.02 -2.98 21.70
CA ASP A 63 -4.90 -3.17 22.87
C ASP A 63 -6.16 -3.98 22.53
N LEU A 64 -6.80 -3.68 21.39
CA LEU A 64 -8.04 -4.34 20.96
C LEU A 64 -7.82 -5.80 20.54
N THR A 65 -6.69 -6.10 19.91
CA THR A 65 -6.37 -7.46 19.45
C THR A 65 -5.62 -8.28 20.48
N GLY A 66 -4.98 -7.64 21.46
CA GLY A 66 -4.02 -8.28 22.37
C GLY A 66 -2.73 -8.73 21.68
N VAL A 67 -2.53 -8.39 20.40
CA VAL A 67 -1.37 -8.79 19.60
C VAL A 67 -0.46 -7.58 19.40
N PRO A 68 0.73 -7.55 20.01
CA PRO A 68 1.70 -6.48 19.76
C PRO A 68 2.04 -6.40 18.27
N ASN A 69 2.23 -5.18 17.77
CA ASN A 69 2.72 -4.92 16.42
C ASN A 69 1.77 -5.37 15.28
N ILE A 70 0.51 -5.70 15.58
CA ILE A 70 -0.47 -6.19 14.58
C ILE A 70 -0.74 -5.19 13.46
N ALA A 71 -0.47 -3.90 13.69
CA ALA A 71 -0.57 -2.87 12.66
C ALA A 71 0.39 -3.11 11.47
N SER A 72 1.53 -3.77 11.69
CA SER A 72 2.54 -4.07 10.65
C SER A 72 1.99 -4.86 9.47
N PRO A 73 1.44 -6.10 9.65
CA PRO A 73 0.90 -6.87 8.54
C PRO A 73 -0.26 -6.16 7.83
N TRP A 74 -1.08 -5.39 8.55
CA TRP A 74 -2.15 -4.59 7.93
C TRP A 74 -1.59 -3.48 7.03
N ALA A 75 -0.68 -2.65 7.56
CA ALA A 75 -0.09 -1.55 6.82
C ALA A 75 0.62 -2.05 5.55
N TYR A 76 1.43 -3.10 5.68
CA TYR A 76 2.17 -3.67 4.55
C TYR A 76 1.22 -4.33 3.53
N SER A 77 0.13 -4.94 3.96
CA SER A 77 -0.89 -5.51 3.07
C SER A 77 -1.59 -4.42 2.25
N PHE A 78 -2.00 -3.32 2.89
CA PHE A 78 -2.65 -2.20 2.21
C PHE A 78 -1.72 -1.51 1.23
N LEU A 79 -0.44 -1.36 1.58
CA LEU A 79 0.57 -0.81 0.70
C LEU A 79 0.86 -1.74 -0.50
N THR A 80 0.86 -3.06 -0.28
CA THR A 80 0.97 -4.08 -1.33
C THR A 80 -0.23 -4.02 -2.28
N ALA A 81 -1.45 -3.89 -1.75
CA ALA A 81 -2.67 -3.72 -2.55
C ALA A 81 -2.70 -2.39 -3.32
N PHE A 82 -2.17 -1.31 -2.73
CA PHE A 82 -1.96 -0.03 -3.41
C PHE A 82 -1.04 -0.21 -4.62
N CYS A 83 0.11 -0.86 -4.46
CA CYS A 83 1.03 -1.15 -5.55
C CYS A 83 0.39 -1.96 -6.68
N ALA A 84 -0.33 -3.05 -6.35
CA ALA A 84 -1.03 -3.86 -7.36
C ALA A 84 -2.09 -3.04 -8.12
N THR A 85 -2.84 -2.21 -7.41
CA THR A 85 -3.86 -1.33 -8.00
C THR A 85 -3.21 -0.31 -8.93
N GLY A 86 -2.10 0.32 -8.52
CA GLY A 86 -1.37 1.31 -9.31
C GLY A 86 -0.82 0.72 -10.61
N LEU A 87 -0.15 -0.44 -10.53
CA LEU A 87 0.37 -1.12 -11.72
C LEU A 87 -0.74 -1.50 -12.71
N THR A 88 -1.84 -2.06 -12.21
CA THR A 88 -2.96 -2.48 -13.06
C THR A 88 -3.72 -1.28 -13.66
N MET A 89 -3.72 -0.13 -12.98
CA MET A 89 -4.23 1.14 -13.52
C MET A 89 -3.36 1.65 -14.67
N ILE A 90 -2.03 1.69 -14.49
CA ILE A 90 -1.10 2.05 -15.57
C ILE A 90 -1.26 1.10 -16.78
N MET A 91 -1.47 -0.21 -16.56
CA MET A 91 -1.75 -1.16 -17.66
C MET A 91 -3.06 -0.85 -18.40
N ARG A 92 -4.11 -0.45 -17.69
CA ARG A 92 -5.41 -0.10 -18.30
C ARG A 92 -5.31 1.15 -19.16
N TRP A 93 -4.52 2.13 -18.73
CA TRP A 93 -4.26 3.36 -19.48
C TRP A 93 -3.41 3.13 -20.72
N ARG A 94 -2.39 2.25 -20.63
CA ARG A 94 -1.42 2.04 -21.72
C ARG A 94 -1.91 1.13 -22.84
N GLU A 95 -2.83 0.21 -22.54
CA GLU A 95 -3.17 -0.88 -23.45
C GLU A 95 -4.69 -0.95 -23.67
N PRO A 96 -5.16 -1.19 -24.91
CA PRO A 96 -6.58 -1.40 -25.16
C PRO A 96 -7.09 -2.69 -24.51
N PRO A 97 -8.41 -2.83 -24.29
CA PRO A 97 -9.01 -4.04 -23.76
C PRO A 97 -8.68 -5.30 -24.57
N SER A 98 -7.85 -6.18 -24.01
CA SER A 98 -7.50 -7.47 -24.60
C SER A 98 -7.54 -8.62 -23.58
N VAL A 99 -7.69 -9.86 -24.05
CA VAL A 99 -7.64 -11.07 -23.20
C VAL A 99 -6.26 -11.20 -22.53
N GLY A 100 -5.19 -10.88 -23.26
CA GLY A 100 -3.82 -10.86 -22.73
C GLY A 100 -3.65 -9.87 -21.58
N ARG A 101 -4.15 -8.64 -21.73
CA ARG A 101 -4.17 -7.62 -20.67
C ARG A 101 -4.90 -8.10 -19.43
N ARG A 102 -6.10 -8.69 -19.59
CA ARG A 102 -6.89 -9.24 -18.47
C ARG A 102 -6.12 -10.35 -17.74
N ARG A 103 -5.47 -11.26 -18.47
CA ARG A 103 -4.69 -12.35 -17.87
C ARG A 103 -3.48 -11.82 -17.09
N ARG A 104 -2.77 -10.81 -17.62
CA ARG A 104 -1.67 -10.12 -16.90
C ARG A 104 -2.15 -9.43 -15.62
N ILE A 105 -3.26 -8.67 -15.69
CA ILE A 105 -3.86 -8.02 -14.53
C ILE A 105 -4.22 -9.04 -13.45
N ARG A 106 -4.87 -10.16 -13.81
CA ARG A 106 -5.18 -11.23 -12.84
C ARG A 106 -3.91 -11.83 -12.23
N ARG A 107 -2.87 -12.04 -13.04
CA ARG A 107 -1.58 -12.56 -12.55
C ARG A 107 -0.95 -11.61 -11.53
N ILE A 108 -1.01 -10.30 -11.76
CA ILE A 108 -0.55 -9.30 -10.78
C ILE A 108 -1.34 -9.46 -9.48
N TYR A 109 -2.67 -9.49 -9.53
CA TYR A 109 -3.46 -9.65 -8.31
C TYR A 109 -3.13 -10.95 -7.56
N TRP A 110 -2.92 -12.07 -8.27
CA TRP A 110 -2.51 -13.33 -7.63
C TRP A 110 -1.12 -13.27 -7.01
N ILE A 111 -0.14 -12.63 -7.68
CA ILE A 111 1.20 -12.45 -7.14
C ILE A 111 1.15 -11.63 -5.85
N TYR A 112 0.46 -10.48 -5.88
CA TYR A 112 0.38 -9.58 -4.73
C TYR A 112 -0.49 -10.17 -3.60
N ALA A 113 -1.52 -10.96 -3.91
CA ALA A 113 -2.24 -11.74 -2.91
C ALA A 113 -1.33 -12.78 -2.24
N GLY A 114 -0.44 -13.42 -3.01
CA GLY A 114 0.59 -14.30 -2.46
C GLY A 114 1.57 -13.55 -1.54
N VAL A 115 2.02 -12.36 -1.93
CA VAL A 115 2.86 -11.50 -1.06
C VAL A 115 2.15 -11.17 0.24
N VAL A 116 0.87 -10.78 0.19
CA VAL A 116 0.06 -10.54 1.39
C VAL A 116 -0.02 -11.79 2.27
N ALA A 117 -0.30 -12.97 1.69
CA ALA A 117 -0.35 -14.22 2.45
C ALA A 117 0.98 -14.53 3.15
N VAL A 118 2.12 -14.31 2.48
CA VAL A 118 3.45 -14.50 3.07
C VAL A 118 3.73 -13.45 4.14
N LEU A 119 3.31 -12.19 3.97
CA LEU A 119 3.44 -11.16 5.01
C LEU A 119 2.71 -11.56 6.30
N TRP A 120 1.48 -12.09 6.19
CA TRP A 120 0.74 -12.59 7.35
C TRP A 120 1.42 -13.82 7.96
N LEU A 121 1.90 -14.75 7.13
CA LEU A 121 2.61 -15.93 7.61
C LEU A 121 3.89 -15.56 8.38
N THR A 122 4.73 -14.70 7.82
CA THR A 122 5.97 -14.28 8.48
C THR A 122 5.70 -13.52 9.77
N PHE A 123 4.64 -12.71 9.83
CA PHE A 123 4.23 -12.06 11.07
C PHE A 123 3.78 -13.06 12.14
N ILE A 124 2.96 -14.06 11.77
CA ILE A 124 2.48 -15.09 12.71
C ILE A 124 3.64 -15.93 13.27
N LEU A 125 4.69 -16.17 12.47
CA LEU A 125 5.87 -16.93 12.90
C LEU A 125 6.88 -16.08 13.69
N ALA A 126 6.75 -14.76 13.68
CA ALA A 126 7.71 -13.86 14.32
C ALA A 126 7.46 -13.75 15.83
N ASP A 127 8.54 -13.85 16.61
CA ASP A 127 8.51 -13.58 18.05
C ASP A 127 8.76 -12.10 18.32
N VAL A 128 7.67 -11.32 18.42
CA VAL A 128 7.70 -9.84 18.55
C VAL A 128 6.89 -9.33 19.75
N PRO A 129 7.25 -9.73 21.00
CA PRO A 129 6.43 -9.48 22.19
C PRO A 129 6.40 -7.99 22.61
N THR A 130 7.41 -7.22 22.22
CA THR A 130 7.52 -5.81 22.59
C THR A 130 6.81 -4.95 21.54
N ALA A 131 5.74 -4.28 21.93
CA ALA A 131 5.07 -3.32 21.04
C ALA A 131 6.01 -2.16 20.69
N ARG A 132 6.23 -1.93 19.38
CA ARG A 132 7.04 -0.83 18.83
C ARG A 132 6.16 0.00 17.91
N ILE A 133 5.93 1.26 18.29
CA ILE A 133 5.05 2.16 17.54
C ILE A 133 5.82 2.92 16.44
N TYR A 134 7.08 3.28 16.69
CA TYR A 134 7.82 4.21 15.84
C TYR A 134 9.01 3.58 15.11
N ASP A 135 9.59 2.53 15.66
CA ASP A 135 10.88 1.99 15.23
C ASP A 135 10.84 0.47 15.05
N LEU A 136 9.65 -0.08 14.80
CA LEU A 136 9.43 -1.52 14.60
C LEU A 136 10.41 -2.11 13.55
N ASP A 137 10.52 -1.47 12.39
CA ASP A 137 11.35 -1.95 11.28
C ASP A 137 12.84 -2.02 11.66
N THR A 138 13.32 -1.04 12.44
CA THR A 138 14.73 -0.99 12.85
C THR A 138 15.02 -1.84 14.08
N TYR A 139 14.08 -1.90 15.03
CA TYR A 139 14.20 -2.69 16.26
C TYR A 139 14.18 -4.18 15.96
N TYR A 140 13.28 -4.63 15.09
CA TYR A 140 13.12 -6.04 14.72
C TYR A 140 13.87 -6.47 13.45
N ALA A 141 14.78 -5.64 12.93
CA ALA A 141 15.57 -5.95 11.75
C ALA A 141 16.42 -7.23 11.89
N GLY A 142 16.81 -7.59 13.12
CA GLY A 142 17.58 -8.80 13.42
C GLY A 142 16.74 -10.02 13.80
N THR A 143 15.43 -9.87 13.97
CA THR A 143 14.56 -10.93 14.52
C THR A 143 14.09 -11.86 13.41
N PRO A 144 14.25 -13.20 13.57
CA PRO A 144 13.76 -14.17 12.59
C PRO A 144 12.27 -14.00 12.31
N TRP A 145 11.89 -14.25 11.05
CA TRP A 145 10.56 -14.04 10.46
C TRP A 145 10.13 -12.57 10.37
N MET A 146 10.41 -11.74 11.37
CA MET A 146 10.13 -10.31 11.30
C MET A 146 11.05 -9.58 10.32
N ARG A 147 12.32 -9.95 10.27
CA ARG A 147 13.26 -9.47 9.25
C ARG A 147 12.75 -9.79 7.85
N GLU A 148 12.33 -11.03 7.61
CA GLU A 148 11.79 -11.49 6.33
C GLU A 148 10.47 -10.76 6.00
N HIS A 149 9.62 -10.49 6.99
CA HIS A 149 8.43 -9.66 6.87
C HIS A 149 8.75 -8.25 6.35
N ILE A 150 9.70 -7.56 7.00
CA ILE A 150 10.14 -6.21 6.63
C ILE A 150 10.78 -6.21 5.23
N LEU A 151 11.71 -7.14 4.98
CA LEU A 151 12.40 -7.25 3.69
C LEU A 151 11.45 -7.58 2.55
N LEU A 152 10.45 -8.44 2.78
CA LEU A 152 9.44 -8.78 1.78
C LEU A 152 8.63 -7.54 1.39
N TYR A 153 8.20 -6.76 2.37
CA TYR A 153 7.51 -5.49 2.13
C TYR A 153 8.39 -4.53 1.31
N ILE A 154 9.63 -4.27 1.75
CA ILE A 154 10.55 -3.36 1.07
C ILE A 154 10.82 -3.81 -0.36
N ALA A 155 11.09 -5.11 -0.56
CA ALA A 155 11.35 -5.68 -1.88
C ALA A 155 10.13 -5.58 -2.79
N ALA A 156 8.94 -5.97 -2.32
CA ALA A 156 7.71 -5.87 -3.08
C ALA A 156 7.40 -4.43 -3.48
N HIS A 157 7.55 -3.48 -2.55
CA HIS A 157 7.34 -2.06 -2.81
C HIS A 157 8.37 -1.52 -3.82
N THR A 158 9.66 -1.82 -3.63
CA THR A 158 10.74 -1.39 -4.52
C THR A 158 10.55 -1.91 -5.94
N VAL A 159 10.27 -3.21 -6.09
CA VAL A 159 9.99 -3.81 -7.41
C VAL A 159 8.78 -3.17 -8.06
N SER A 160 7.71 -2.93 -7.30
CA SER A 160 6.51 -2.25 -7.80
C SER A 160 6.83 -0.85 -8.35
N SER A 161 7.61 -0.08 -7.59
CA SER A 161 8.02 1.28 -7.97
C SER A 161 8.89 1.26 -9.22
N LEU A 162 9.87 0.36 -9.31
CA LEU A 162 10.71 0.21 -10.50
C LEU A 162 9.90 -0.21 -11.74
N VAL A 163 8.96 -1.14 -11.57
CA VAL A 163 8.06 -1.56 -12.66
C VAL A 163 7.19 -0.38 -13.10
N ALA A 164 6.58 0.36 -12.17
CA ALA A 164 5.77 1.53 -12.47
C ALA A 164 6.58 2.58 -13.25
N VAL A 165 7.79 2.92 -12.79
CA VAL A 165 8.71 3.82 -13.48
C VAL A 165 9.03 3.30 -14.88
N SER A 166 9.36 2.01 -15.04
CA SER A 166 9.68 1.44 -16.35
C SER A 166 8.49 1.49 -17.34
N MET A 167 7.26 1.35 -16.83
CA MET A 167 6.04 1.42 -17.62
C MET A 167 5.76 2.85 -18.10
N LEU A 168 5.99 3.83 -17.22
CA LEU A 168 5.84 5.25 -17.52
C LEU A 168 6.98 5.79 -18.39
N TRP A 169 8.21 5.32 -18.19
CA TRP A 169 9.38 5.76 -18.96
C TRP A 169 9.23 5.45 -20.45
N LYS A 170 8.73 4.25 -20.77
CA LYS A 170 8.42 3.84 -22.15
C LYS A 170 7.35 4.69 -22.82
N CYS A 171 6.62 5.53 -22.07
CA CYS A 171 5.63 6.45 -22.60
C CYS A 171 6.17 7.86 -22.87
N PHE A 172 7.38 8.23 -22.41
CA PHE A 172 7.99 9.48 -22.89
C PHE A 172 8.37 9.27 -24.36
N PRO A 173 7.80 10.07 -25.30
CA PRO A 173 8.27 10.04 -26.67
C PRO A 173 9.76 10.34 -26.65
N LYS A 174 10.56 9.57 -27.39
CA LYS A 174 11.92 10.00 -27.70
C LYS A 174 11.76 11.38 -28.35
N TRP A 175 12.30 12.42 -27.71
CA TRP A 175 12.33 13.75 -28.28
C TRP A 175 12.90 13.65 -29.71
N PRO A 176 12.36 14.34 -30.73
CA PRO A 176 12.99 14.34 -32.03
C PRO A 176 14.41 14.84 -31.81
N THR A 177 15.40 13.97 -32.02
CA THR A 177 16.79 14.40 -32.13
C THR A 177 16.81 15.38 -33.29
N ALA A 178 17.03 16.66 -32.99
CA ALA A 178 17.13 17.71 -34.00
C ALA A 178 18.17 17.27 -35.03
N GLY A 179 17.71 17.11 -36.28
CA GLY A 179 18.57 16.95 -37.44
C GLY A 179 19.18 18.29 -37.85
#